data_AF-A0A0G1HP04-F1
#
_entry.id   AF-A0A0G1HP04-F1
#
_cell.length_a   1.000
_cell.length_b   1.000
_cell.length_c   1.000
_cell.angle_alpha   90.00
_cell.angle_beta   90.00
_cell.angle_gamma   90.00
#
_symmetry.space_group_name_H-M   'P 1'
#
loop_
_entity.id
_entity.type
_entity.pdbx_description
1 polymer ?
#
loop_
_entity_poly.entity_id
_entity_poly.type
_entity_poly.pdbx_seq_one_letter_code
_entity_poly.pdbx_strand_id
1 'polypeptide(L)'
;MYKNLPNDLKTVFFSANKDETIESIGRKYNLAIDKIGDLANEAGMVMLGVTHPNDFIGNLADRLEIDKEKARAIAQEINEQIFKKVRDSLRKIHNMREEEDQTKGRPSFNEGRPFVKEDILKEIEKDHTKENLVPDIMKGDTNPFEEKMKEGVLLAPVEEKHYREDSAKTALLPEPEKPKKYQGIDPYREPVE
;
A
#
# COMPACT_ATOMS: atom_id res chain seq x y z
N MET A 1 -22.73 4.24 9.40
CA MET A 1 -22.19 3.71 8.13
C MET A 1 -22.96 2.49 7.61
N TYR A 2 -23.21 1.44 8.41
CA TYR A 2 -23.84 0.20 7.89
C TYR A 2 -25.33 0.24 7.51
N LYS A 3 -26.09 1.27 7.91
CA LYS A 3 -27.56 1.27 7.73
C LYS A 3 -27.99 1.32 6.25
N ASN A 4 -27.18 1.96 5.40
CA ASN A 4 -27.51 2.20 3.99
C ASN A 4 -27.05 1.09 3.02
N LEU A 5 -26.41 0.02 3.52
CA LEU A 5 -26.02 -1.10 2.64
C LEU A 5 -27.26 -1.90 2.20
N PRO A 6 -27.31 -2.34 0.92
CA PRO A 6 -28.25 -3.34 0.44
C PRO A 6 -28.23 -4.62 1.31
N ASN A 7 -29.38 -5.27 1.45
CA ASN A 7 -29.52 -6.44 2.32
C ASN A 7 -28.58 -7.58 1.89
N ASP A 8 -28.43 -7.79 0.58
CA ASP A 8 -27.58 -8.83 0.01
C ASP A 8 -26.08 -8.60 0.29
N LEU A 9 -25.66 -7.35 0.40
CA LEU A 9 -24.28 -7.03 0.81
C LEU A 9 -24.08 -7.24 2.30
N LYS A 10 -25.07 -6.89 3.13
CA LYS A 10 -25.00 -7.11 4.58
C LYS A 10 -24.87 -8.60 4.90
N THR A 11 -25.68 -9.44 4.26
CA THR A 11 -25.66 -10.89 4.50
C THR A 11 -24.31 -11.49 4.15
N VAL A 12 -23.73 -11.14 3.00
CA VAL A 12 -22.40 -11.63 2.60
C VAL A 12 -21.30 -11.06 3.49
N PHE A 13 -21.37 -9.76 3.83
CA PHE A 13 -20.38 -9.10 4.67
C PHE A 13 -20.27 -9.72 6.07
N PHE A 14 -21.41 -10.06 6.68
CA PHE A 14 -21.50 -10.70 8.01
C PHE A 14 -21.49 -12.24 7.96
N SER A 15 -21.37 -12.85 6.78
CA SER A 15 -21.32 -14.31 6.67
C SER A 15 -19.94 -14.85 7.03
N ALA A 16 -19.89 -15.88 7.90
CA ALA A 16 -18.65 -16.59 8.21
C ALA A 16 -17.98 -17.18 6.95
N ASN A 17 -18.79 -17.57 5.97
CA ASN A 17 -18.32 -18.07 4.68
C ASN A 17 -17.36 -17.11 3.96
N LYS A 18 -17.56 -15.79 4.09
CA LYS A 18 -16.67 -14.78 3.47
C LYS A 18 -15.29 -14.82 4.10
N ASP A 19 -15.21 -14.85 5.42
CA ASP A 19 -13.94 -14.85 6.15
C ASP A 19 -13.16 -16.13 5.89
N GLU A 20 -13.83 -17.30 5.91
CA GLU A 20 -13.23 -18.59 5.53
C GLU A 20 -12.71 -18.60 4.09
N THR A 21 -13.46 -17.98 3.17
CA THR A 21 -13.06 -17.87 1.76
C THR A 21 -11.77 -17.04 1.63
N ILE A 22 -11.70 -15.89 2.28
CA ILE A 22 -10.53 -15.01 2.24
C ILE A 22 -9.31 -15.68 2.87
N GLU A 23 -9.51 -16.38 3.98
CA GLU A 23 -8.44 -17.14 4.64
C GLU A 23 -7.90 -18.25 3.73
N SER A 24 -8.79 -19.00 3.05
CA SER A 24 -8.39 -20.07 2.13
C SER A 24 -7.58 -19.55 0.95
N ILE A 25 -7.98 -18.41 0.37
CA ILE A 25 -7.23 -17.73 -0.70
C ILE A 25 -5.88 -17.28 -0.17
N GLY A 26 -5.84 -16.64 0.99
CA GLY A 26 -4.59 -16.17 1.59
C GLY A 26 -3.59 -17.30 1.83
N ARG A 27 -4.05 -18.43 2.35
CA ARG A 27 -3.23 -19.64 2.54
C ARG A 27 -2.75 -20.21 1.20
N LYS A 28 -3.60 -20.24 0.18
CA LYS A 28 -3.25 -20.73 -1.18
C LYS A 28 -2.08 -19.96 -1.80
N TYR A 29 -2.02 -18.64 -1.58
CA TYR A 29 -0.93 -17.79 -2.08
C TYR A 29 0.24 -17.66 -1.09
N ASN A 30 0.26 -18.44 -0.01
CA ASN A 30 1.27 -18.38 1.06
C ASN A 30 1.42 -16.98 1.68
N LEU A 31 0.30 -16.27 1.87
CA LEU A 31 0.29 -15.00 2.60
C LEU A 31 0.46 -15.24 4.10
N ALA A 32 1.18 -14.34 4.76
CA ALA A 32 1.28 -14.32 6.21
C ALA A 32 -0.05 -13.89 6.85
N ILE A 33 -0.31 -14.31 8.10
CA ILE A 33 -1.62 -14.17 8.78
C ILE A 33 -2.03 -12.69 8.90
N ASP A 34 -1.08 -11.80 9.14
CA ASP A 34 -1.23 -10.35 9.11
C ASP A 34 -1.74 -9.86 7.73
N LYS A 35 -1.11 -10.31 6.64
CA LYS A 35 -1.49 -9.95 5.27
C LYS A 35 -2.86 -10.52 4.86
N ILE A 36 -3.27 -11.66 5.43
CA ILE A 36 -4.62 -12.19 5.26
C ILE A 36 -5.65 -11.26 5.92
N GLY A 37 -5.32 -10.69 7.08
CA GLY A 37 -6.13 -9.66 7.73
C GLY A 37 -6.26 -8.40 6.85
N ASP A 38 -5.15 -7.93 6.27
CA ASP A 38 -5.16 -6.78 5.36
C ASP A 38 -5.99 -7.03 4.10
N LEU A 39 -5.91 -8.24 3.54
CA LEU A 39 -6.73 -8.69 2.42
C LEU A 39 -8.23 -8.63 2.75
N ALA A 40 -8.60 -9.11 3.94
CA ALA A 40 -9.98 -9.08 4.42
C ALA A 40 -10.48 -7.64 4.62
N ASN A 41 -9.64 -6.78 5.17
CA ASN A 41 -9.94 -5.36 5.37
C ASN A 41 -10.16 -4.65 4.04
N GLU A 42 -9.28 -4.84 3.06
CA GLU A 42 -9.39 -4.21 1.75
C GLU A 42 -10.64 -4.69 1.00
N ALA A 43 -10.91 -5.99 1.00
CA ALA A 43 -12.12 -6.56 0.41
C ALA A 43 -13.39 -5.99 1.07
N GLY A 44 -13.36 -5.80 2.41
CA GLY A 44 -14.43 -5.15 3.15
C GLY A 44 -14.63 -3.69 2.77
N MET A 45 -13.55 -2.93 2.56
CA MET A 45 -13.63 -1.52 2.12
C MET A 45 -14.27 -1.39 0.74
N VAL A 46 -13.98 -2.32 -0.18
CA VAL A 46 -14.63 -2.36 -1.50
C VAL A 46 -16.13 -2.64 -1.38
N MET A 47 -16.52 -3.58 -0.51
CA MET A 47 -17.94 -3.88 -0.24
C MET A 47 -18.71 -2.73 0.39
N LEU A 48 -18.03 -1.94 1.24
CA LEU A 48 -18.60 -0.78 1.90
C LEU A 48 -18.68 0.45 0.97
N GLY A 49 -18.09 0.38 -0.21
CA GLY A 49 -18.04 1.51 -1.15
C GLY A 49 -16.97 2.55 -0.82
N VAL A 50 -16.04 2.24 0.08
CA VAL A 50 -14.95 3.15 0.48
C VAL A 50 -13.84 3.13 -0.57
N THR A 51 -13.47 1.93 -1.02
CA THR A 51 -12.47 1.74 -2.08
C THR A 51 -13.19 1.40 -3.39
N HIS A 52 -12.80 2.03 -4.49
CA HIS A 52 -13.33 1.69 -5.81
C HIS A 52 -12.75 0.35 -6.31
N PRO A 53 -13.53 -0.52 -6.99
CA PRO A 53 -13.05 -1.83 -7.46
C PRO A 53 -11.82 -1.76 -8.37
N ASN A 54 -11.63 -0.65 -9.11
CA ASN A 54 -10.46 -0.45 -9.98
C ASN A 54 -9.16 -0.25 -9.19
N ASP A 55 -9.25 0.33 -8.00
CA ASP A 55 -8.08 0.63 -7.15
C ASP A 55 -7.71 -0.56 -6.27
N PHE A 56 -8.60 -1.56 -6.17
CA PHE A 56 -8.43 -2.74 -5.34
C PHE A 56 -7.09 -3.45 -5.60
N ILE A 57 -6.71 -3.66 -6.86
CA ILE A 57 -5.46 -4.36 -7.21
C ILE A 57 -4.23 -3.54 -6.79
N GLY A 58 -4.26 -2.22 -6.98
CA GLY A 58 -3.16 -1.33 -6.61
C GLY A 58 -2.98 -1.30 -5.09
N ASN A 59 -4.07 -1.04 -4.37
CA ASN A 59 -4.08 -1.05 -2.91
C ASN A 59 -3.64 -2.40 -2.33
N LEU A 60 -4.00 -3.50 -2.99
CA LEU A 60 -3.59 -4.83 -2.56
C LEU A 60 -2.09 -5.04 -2.72
N ALA A 61 -1.51 -4.64 -3.85
CA ALA A 61 -0.07 -4.73 -4.07
C ALA A 61 0.70 -3.89 -3.03
N ASP A 62 0.22 -2.67 -2.75
CA ASP A 62 0.87 -1.74 -1.84
C ASP A 62 0.76 -2.19 -0.37
N ARG A 63 -0.42 -2.64 0.07
CA ARG A 63 -0.64 -3.09 1.47
C ARG A 63 0.00 -4.43 1.78
N LEU A 64 -0.10 -5.37 0.85
CA LEU A 64 0.46 -6.70 1.05
C LEU A 64 1.96 -6.74 0.72
N GLU A 65 2.51 -5.69 0.12
CA GLU A 65 3.90 -5.60 -0.35
C GLU A 65 4.27 -6.76 -1.28
N ILE A 66 3.33 -7.11 -2.17
CA ILE A 66 3.46 -8.21 -3.12
C ILE A 66 3.58 -7.70 -4.54
N ASP A 67 4.14 -8.54 -5.40
CA ASP A 67 4.20 -8.25 -6.83
C ASP A 67 2.80 -8.06 -7.44
N LYS A 68 2.71 -7.15 -8.42
CA LYS A 68 1.45 -6.76 -9.06
C LYS A 68 0.77 -7.94 -9.77
N GLU A 69 1.51 -8.91 -10.28
CA GLU A 69 0.95 -10.12 -10.88
C GLU A 69 0.27 -11.00 -9.83
N LYS A 70 0.91 -11.19 -8.67
CA LYS A 70 0.33 -11.92 -7.54
C LYS A 70 -0.92 -11.22 -7.00
N ALA A 71 -0.85 -9.90 -6.82
CA ALA A 71 -2.00 -9.10 -6.40
C ALA A 71 -3.18 -9.26 -7.36
N ARG A 72 -2.91 -9.28 -8.67
CA ARG A 72 -3.93 -9.48 -9.69
C ARG A 72 -4.58 -10.87 -9.62
N ALA A 73 -3.78 -11.92 -9.42
CA ALA A 73 -4.29 -13.28 -9.28
C ALA A 73 -5.20 -13.44 -8.05
N ILE A 74 -4.76 -12.91 -6.90
CA ILE A 74 -5.56 -12.90 -5.66
C ILE A 74 -6.85 -12.12 -5.86
N ALA A 75 -6.77 -10.94 -6.48
CA ALA A 75 -7.94 -10.10 -6.71
C ALA A 75 -8.96 -10.76 -7.65
N GLN A 76 -8.51 -11.48 -8.68
CA GLN A 76 -9.40 -12.25 -9.55
C GLN A 76 -10.14 -13.35 -8.78
N GLU A 77 -9.43 -14.08 -7.93
CA GLU A 77 -10.02 -15.16 -7.15
C GLU A 77 -11.05 -14.65 -6.13
N ILE A 78 -10.76 -13.52 -5.47
CA ILE A 78 -11.74 -12.83 -4.61
C ILE A 78 -12.94 -12.35 -5.41
N ASN A 79 -12.71 -11.78 -6.60
CA ASN A 79 -13.79 -11.31 -7.44
C ASN A 79 -14.75 -12.44 -7.83
N GLU A 80 -14.21 -13.62 -8.17
CA GLU A 80 -15.01 -14.79 -8.53
C GLU A 80 -15.77 -15.39 -7.36
N GLN A 81 -15.12 -15.55 -6.20
CA GLN A 81 -15.70 -16.28 -5.07
C GLN A 81 -16.61 -15.39 -4.19
N ILE A 82 -16.34 -14.10 -4.15
CA ILE A 82 -16.98 -13.14 -3.24
C ILE A 82 -17.75 -12.07 -4.01
N PHE A 83 -17.08 -11.23 -4.81
CA PHE A 83 -17.74 -10.07 -5.44
C PHE A 83 -18.80 -10.47 -6.47
N LYS A 84 -18.63 -11.62 -7.15
CA LYS A 84 -19.62 -12.16 -8.10
C LYS A 84 -20.99 -12.36 -7.47
N LYS A 85 -21.03 -12.80 -6.20
CA LYS A 85 -22.29 -13.04 -5.45
C LYS A 85 -23.01 -11.74 -5.10
N VAL A 86 -22.28 -10.63 -5.03
CA VAL A 86 -22.80 -9.31 -4.62
C VAL A 86 -22.68 -8.24 -5.72
N ARG A 87 -22.44 -8.66 -6.97
CA ARG A 87 -22.15 -7.76 -8.10
C ARG A 87 -23.25 -6.72 -8.32
N ASP A 88 -24.52 -7.13 -8.20
CA ASP A 88 -25.66 -6.22 -8.38
C ASP A 88 -25.71 -5.14 -7.29
N SER A 89 -25.36 -5.51 -6.07
CA SER A 89 -25.34 -4.59 -4.95
C SER A 89 -24.10 -3.70 -4.97
N LEU A 90 -22.94 -4.21 -5.38
CA LEU A 90 -21.73 -3.40 -5.61
C LEU A 90 -21.95 -2.35 -6.70
N ARG A 91 -22.63 -2.71 -7.80
CA ARG A 91 -22.98 -1.77 -8.87
C ARG A 91 -23.81 -0.59 -8.38
N LYS A 92 -24.78 -0.84 -7.49
CA LYS A 92 -25.62 0.20 -6.89
C LYS A 92 -24.83 1.15 -5.99
N ILE A 93 -23.83 0.65 -5.27
CA ILE A 93 -23.00 1.47 -4.37
C ILE A 93 -21.99 2.29 -5.17
N HIS A 94 -21.36 1.69 -6.16
CA HIS A 94 -20.30 2.32 -6.95
C HIS A 94 -20.82 3.14 -8.12
N ASN A 95 -22.15 3.26 -8.31
CA ASN A 95 -22.79 3.95 -9.44
C ASN A 95 -22.16 3.59 -10.80
N MET A 96 -21.73 2.34 -10.95
CA MET A 96 -21.14 1.84 -12.18
C MET A 96 -22.26 1.73 -13.22
N ARG A 97 -22.44 2.78 -14.03
CA ARG A 97 -23.20 2.69 -15.29
C ARG A 97 -22.58 1.58 -16.13
N GLU A 98 -23.42 0.90 -16.89
CA GLU A 98 -23.04 -0.19 -17.80
C GLU A 98 -22.05 0.30 -18.85
N GLU A 99 -20.78 0.40 -18.48
CA GLU A 99 -19.69 0.24 -19.41
C GLU A 99 -19.44 -1.25 -19.50
N GLU A 100 -20.21 -1.86 -20.40
CA GLU A 100 -19.93 -3.17 -20.95
C GLU A 100 -18.43 -3.29 -21.26
N ASP A 101 -17.83 -4.40 -20.80
CA ASP A 101 -16.62 -5.04 -21.32
C ASP A 101 -15.84 -4.30 -22.43
N GLN A 102 -15.14 -3.22 -22.07
CA GLN A 102 -14.03 -2.70 -22.89
C GLN A 102 -12.72 -3.37 -22.48
N THR A 103 -12.71 -4.70 -22.48
CA THR A 103 -11.48 -5.51 -22.55
C THR A 103 -11.13 -5.92 -23.99
N LYS A 104 -11.62 -5.18 -25.00
CA LYS A 104 -11.02 -5.14 -26.34
C LYS A 104 -10.40 -3.77 -26.59
N GLY A 105 -9.18 -3.58 -26.11
CA GLY A 105 -8.47 -2.33 -26.35
C GLY A 105 -7.16 -2.13 -25.59
N ARG A 106 -6.42 -3.19 -25.27
CA ARG A 106 -4.97 -3.00 -25.20
C ARG A 106 -4.51 -2.81 -26.64
N PRO A 107 -3.90 -1.68 -27.05
CA PRO A 107 -2.97 -1.76 -28.16
C PRO A 107 -1.86 -2.70 -27.68
N SER A 108 -1.95 -3.96 -28.11
CA SER A 108 -0.75 -4.75 -28.31
C SER A 108 0.14 -3.88 -29.21
N PHE A 109 1.23 -3.36 -28.66
CA PHE A 109 2.36 -2.91 -29.46
C PHE A 109 2.93 -4.16 -30.13
N ASN A 110 2.24 -4.61 -31.18
CA ASN A 110 2.83 -5.45 -32.21
C ASN A 110 3.74 -4.53 -33.00
N GLU A 111 5.02 -4.51 -32.63
CA GLU A 111 6.09 -3.93 -33.43
C GLU A 111 6.17 -4.69 -34.76
N GLY A 112 5.44 -4.16 -35.74
CA GLY A 112 5.35 -4.72 -37.08
C GLY A 112 5.00 -3.66 -38.14
N ARG A 113 5.29 -2.38 -37.87
CA ARG A 113 5.40 -1.36 -38.91
C ARG A 113 6.72 -0.62 -38.74
N PRO A 114 7.57 -0.55 -39.77
CA PRO A 114 8.72 0.34 -39.73
C PRO A 114 8.18 1.78 -39.79
N PHE A 115 8.14 2.44 -38.64
CA PHE A 115 8.03 3.89 -38.61
C PHE A 115 9.30 4.43 -39.29
N VAL A 116 9.12 4.96 -40.48
CA VAL A 116 10.19 5.49 -41.31
C VAL A 116 10.75 6.72 -40.60
N LYS A 117 11.99 6.61 -40.08
CA LYS A 117 12.65 7.68 -39.29
C LYS A 117 12.69 9.02 -40.04
N GLU A 118 12.64 8.99 -41.37
CA GLU A 118 12.64 10.19 -42.21
C GLU A 118 11.43 11.11 -42.00
N ASP A 119 10.26 10.58 -41.60
CA ASP A 119 9.05 11.40 -41.41
C ASP A 119 9.09 12.19 -40.09
N ILE A 120 9.71 11.62 -39.04
CA ILE A 120 9.89 12.29 -37.74
C ILE A 120 10.96 13.39 -37.83
N LEU A 121 12.01 13.18 -38.63
CA LEU A 121 13.09 14.16 -38.80
C LEU A 121 12.65 15.40 -39.57
N LYS A 122 11.74 15.27 -40.55
CA LYS A 122 11.21 16.40 -41.32
C LYS A 122 10.31 17.35 -40.53
N GLU A 123 9.73 16.87 -39.44
CA GLU A 123 8.82 17.66 -38.60
C GLU A 123 9.59 18.55 -37.61
N ILE A 124 10.84 18.19 -37.29
CA ILE A 124 11.71 18.96 -36.37
C ILE A 124 12.50 20.04 -37.12
N GLU A 125 12.82 19.85 -38.42
CA GLU A 125 13.62 20.79 -39.21
C GLU A 125 12.90 22.09 -39.62
N LYS A 126 11.60 22.24 -39.34
CA LYS A 126 10.83 23.39 -39.86
C LYS A 126 10.85 24.66 -39.01
N ASP A 127 11.41 24.65 -37.79
CA ASP A 127 11.23 25.77 -36.83
C ASP A 127 12.51 26.39 -36.24
N HIS A 128 13.67 26.26 -36.87
CA HIS A 128 14.88 27.03 -36.48
C HIS A 128 15.14 28.22 -37.41
N THR A 129 14.28 29.23 -37.33
CA THR A 129 14.61 30.63 -37.65
C THR A 129 13.90 31.57 -36.68
N LYS A 130 14.21 31.48 -35.38
CA LYS A 130 13.93 32.54 -34.42
C LYS A 130 15.11 32.71 -33.48
N GLU A 131 15.89 33.73 -33.80
CA GLU A 131 16.80 34.40 -32.88
C GLU A 131 16.06 34.76 -31.58
N ASN A 132 16.79 34.72 -30.46
CA ASN A 132 16.41 35.19 -29.12
C ASN A 132 15.41 34.36 -28.31
N LEU A 133 15.87 33.29 -27.65
CA LEU A 133 15.38 32.89 -26.33
C LEU A 133 16.46 32.10 -25.57
N VAL A 134 17.57 32.75 -25.21
CA VAL A 134 18.36 32.27 -24.06
C VAL A 134 17.72 32.90 -22.82
N PRO A 135 17.13 32.13 -21.90
CA PRO A 135 16.60 32.69 -20.66
C PRO A 135 17.76 33.31 -19.87
N ASP A 136 17.53 34.51 -19.31
CA ASP A 136 18.51 35.30 -18.56
C ASP A 136 19.16 34.54 -17.38
N ILE A 137 18.61 33.38 -17.00
CA ILE A 137 19.11 32.47 -15.96
C ILE A 137 20.50 31.89 -16.31
N MET A 138 20.91 31.92 -17.60
CA MET A 138 22.23 31.45 -18.03
C MET A 138 23.32 32.53 -18.03
N LYS A 139 22.99 33.78 -17.66
CA LYS A 139 24.01 34.81 -17.37
C LYS A 139 24.35 34.69 -15.89
N GLY A 140 25.47 34.01 -15.62
CA GLY A 140 25.99 33.86 -14.26
C GLY A 140 26.06 35.20 -13.55
N ASP A 141 25.50 35.25 -12.34
CA ASP A 141 26.27 35.45 -11.11
C ASP A 141 25.30 35.33 -9.93
N THR A 142 25.67 34.52 -8.94
CA THR A 142 25.02 34.23 -7.65
C THR A 142 23.95 33.13 -7.63
N ASN A 143 24.31 32.01 -7.00
CA ASN A 143 23.34 31.00 -6.54
C ASN A 143 22.63 31.57 -5.30
N PRO A 144 21.28 31.68 -5.28
CA PRO A 144 20.54 32.23 -4.13
C PRO A 144 20.67 31.39 -2.83
N PHE A 145 21.31 30.23 -2.92
CA PHE A 145 21.61 29.37 -1.78
C PHE A 145 22.86 29.82 -0.99
N GLU A 146 23.79 30.53 -1.65
CA GLU A 146 25.08 30.92 -1.06
C GLU A 146 24.96 32.13 -0.13
N GLU A 147 23.92 32.95 -0.31
CA GLU A 147 23.59 34.09 0.55
C GLU A 147 22.95 33.63 1.88
N LYS A 148 22.12 32.58 1.85
CA LYS A 148 21.48 32.00 3.04
C LYS A 148 22.43 31.24 3.97
N MET A 149 23.59 30.78 3.49
CA MET A 149 24.60 30.13 4.34
C MET A 149 25.53 31.12 5.07
N LYS A 150 25.50 32.41 4.71
CA LYS A 150 26.30 33.46 5.36
C LYS A 150 25.59 34.12 6.55
N GLU A 151 24.27 34.00 6.64
CA GLU A 151 23.52 34.34 7.86
C GLU A 151 23.74 33.23 8.90
N GLY A 152 24.79 33.41 9.70
CA GLY A 152 25.16 32.51 10.78
C GLY A 152 24.00 32.28 11.75
N VAL A 153 23.35 31.13 11.63
CA VAL A 153 22.49 30.60 12.69
C VAL A 153 23.42 30.14 13.82
N LEU A 154 23.69 31.05 14.76
CA LEU A 154 24.22 30.69 16.07
C LEU A 154 23.17 29.84 16.77
N LEU A 155 23.20 28.53 16.55
CA LEU A 155 22.55 27.57 17.43
C LEU A 155 23.29 27.63 18.76
N ALA A 156 22.70 28.32 19.74
CA ALA A 156 23.09 28.14 21.13
C ALA A 156 23.06 26.62 21.42
N PRO A 157 24.02 26.07 22.17
CA PRO A 157 23.94 24.67 22.58
C PRO A 157 22.60 24.47 23.26
N VAL A 158 21.76 23.59 22.72
CA VAL A 158 20.60 23.11 23.45
C VAL A 158 21.20 22.39 24.65
N GLU A 159 21.05 22.98 25.84
CA GLU A 159 21.36 22.27 27.07
C GLU A 159 20.60 20.95 27.03
N GLU A 160 21.35 19.84 26.95
CA GLU A 160 20.78 18.52 27.17
C GLU A 160 20.19 18.55 28.57
N LYS A 161 18.86 18.63 28.64
CA LYS A 161 18.15 18.29 29.86
C LYS A 161 18.45 16.82 30.10
N HIS A 162 19.49 16.54 30.88
CA HIS A 162 19.59 15.29 31.59
C HIS A 162 18.25 15.10 32.29
N TYR A 163 17.46 14.14 31.82
CA TYR A 163 16.33 13.64 32.57
C TYR A 163 16.94 13.12 33.87
N ARG A 164 16.84 13.93 34.94
CA ARG A 164 16.92 13.39 36.28
C ARG A 164 15.80 12.36 36.36
N GLU A 165 16.17 11.12 36.64
CA GLU A 165 15.27 10.04 36.99
C GLU A 165 14.60 10.35 38.35
N ASP A 166 13.89 11.47 38.45
CA ASP A 166 13.14 11.89 39.63
C ASP A 166 11.69 11.40 39.55
N SER A 167 11.46 10.21 38.99
CA SER A 167 10.20 9.48 39.11
C SER A 167 10.32 8.18 39.91
N ALA A 168 11.41 8.00 40.65
CA ALA A 168 11.52 6.98 41.68
C ALA A 168 11.09 7.55 43.05
N LYS A 169 9.80 7.87 43.18
CA LYS A 169 9.04 7.81 44.46
C LYS A 169 7.57 8.18 44.22
N THR A 170 6.75 7.14 44.22
CA THR A 170 5.38 7.04 44.76
C THR A 170 4.43 6.33 43.80
N ALA A 171 4.67 5.03 43.59
CA ALA A 171 3.64 4.02 43.44
C ALA A 171 4.29 2.68 43.80
N LEU A 172 4.18 2.27 45.07
CA LEU A 172 4.47 0.89 45.48
C LEU A 172 3.45 -0.03 44.79
N LEU A 173 3.79 -0.51 43.60
CA LEU A 173 3.34 -1.81 43.15
C LEU A 173 4.35 -2.82 43.71
N PRO A 174 3.92 -3.92 44.35
CA PRO A 174 4.85 -4.94 44.81
C PRO A 174 5.65 -5.46 43.60
N GLU A 175 6.97 -5.53 43.75
CA GLU A 175 7.85 -6.09 42.72
C GLU A 175 7.35 -7.49 42.31
N PRO A 176 7.30 -7.83 41.01
CA PRO A 176 7.01 -9.20 40.61
C PRO A 176 8.12 -10.10 41.18
N GLU A 177 7.72 -11.06 42.01
CA GLU A 177 8.65 -12.03 42.59
C GLU A 177 9.47 -12.69 41.47
N LYS A 178 10.80 -12.60 41.57
CA LYS A 178 11.71 -13.25 40.62
C LYS A 178 11.34 -14.74 40.55
N PRO A 179 11.22 -15.33 39.34
CA PRO A 179 10.88 -16.74 39.23
C PRO A 179 11.95 -17.56 39.96
N LYS A 180 11.50 -18.44 40.87
CA LYS A 180 12.38 -19.34 41.62
C LYS A 180 13.22 -20.13 40.61
N LYS A 181 14.55 -20.07 40.75
CA LYS A 181 15.45 -20.91 39.97
C LYS A 181 15.06 -22.37 40.18
N TYR A 182 14.93 -23.12 39.09
CA TYR A 182 14.58 -24.54 39.11
C TYR A 182 15.60 -25.30 39.97
N GLN A 183 15.13 -25.96 41.04
CA GLN A 183 15.98 -26.71 41.99
C GLN A 183 15.96 -28.23 41.74
N GLY A 184 15.31 -28.69 40.66
CA GLY A 184 15.26 -30.10 40.29
C GLY A 184 16.48 -30.52 39.46
N ILE A 185 16.91 -31.77 39.62
CA ILE A 185 17.82 -32.43 38.68
C ILE A 185 17.05 -32.56 37.37
N ASP A 186 17.55 -31.92 36.32
CA ASP A 186 16.98 -31.96 34.98
C ASP A 186 16.92 -33.42 34.48
N PRO A 187 15.73 -34.02 34.28
CA PRO A 187 15.57 -35.43 33.91
C PRO A 187 16.17 -35.80 32.55
N TYR A 188 16.52 -34.81 31.73
CA TYR A 188 17.16 -35.01 30.42
C TYR A 188 18.66 -34.72 30.43
N ARG A 189 19.26 -34.46 31.60
CA ARG A 189 20.70 -34.28 31.71
C ARG A 189 21.39 -35.64 31.78
N GLU A 190 22.06 -36.02 30.70
CA GLU A 190 22.85 -37.26 30.65
C GLU A 190 23.97 -37.21 31.72
N PRO A 191 24.22 -38.32 32.44
CA PRO A 191 25.34 -38.39 33.37
C PRO A 191 26.65 -38.35 32.57
N VAL A 192 27.50 -37.40 32.92
CA VAL A 192 28.90 -37.37 32.46
C VAL A 192 29.65 -38.44 33.26
N GLU A 193 30.25 -39.41 32.58
CA GLU A 193 31.13 -40.45 33.16
C GLU A 193 32.34 -39.88 33.91
#